data_AF-A0A1Q5HY64-F1
#
_entry.id   AF-A0A1Q5HY64-F1
#
_cell.length_a   1.000
_cell.length_b   1.000
_cell.length_c   1.000
_cell.angle_alpha   90.00
_cell.angle_beta   90.00
_cell.angle_gamma   90.00
#
_symmetry.space_group_name_H-M   'P 1'
#
loop_
_entity.id
_entity.type
_entity.pdbx_description
1 polymer ?
#
loop_
_entity_poly.entity_id
_entity_poly.type
_entity_poly.pdbx_seq_one_letter_code
_entity_poly.pdbx_strand_id
1 'polypeptide(L)' 'MTDGQDRDRLSDEEVAQMMNLWRRYCAHELDQWEALQTETPYGPVFVFMTRSLPQGWEPSMFREF' A
#
# COMPACT_ATOMS: atom_id res chain seq x y z
N MET A 1 -3.94 -1.38 -30.81
CA MET A 1 -2.72 -1.92 -30.20
C MET A 1 -2.77 -1.60 -28.72
N THR A 2 -3.36 -2.50 -27.93
CA THR A 2 -3.51 -2.41 -26.46
C THR A 2 -3.03 -3.74 -25.92
N ASP A 3 -1.72 -3.93 -25.89
CA ASP A 3 -1.09 -5.19 -25.48
C ASP A 3 0.09 -4.96 -24.51
N GLY A 4 0.18 -3.74 -23.96
CA GLY A 4 1.24 -3.32 -23.05
C GLY A 4 0.79 -2.91 -21.64
N GLN A 5 -0.51 -2.61 -21.42
CA GLN A 5 -1.00 -2.16 -20.11
C GLN A 5 -1.33 -3.32 -19.14
N ASP A 6 -1.68 -4.51 -19.66
CA ASP A 6 -2.00 -5.66 -18.80
C ASP A 6 -0.76 -6.35 -18.20
N ARG A 7 0.44 -6.09 -18.75
CA ARG A 7 1.70 -6.64 -18.22
C ARG A 7 2.23 -5.90 -16.98
N ASP A 8 1.81 -4.65 -16.79
CA ASP A 8 2.25 -3.81 -15.65
C ASP A 8 1.28 -3.89 -14.45
N ARG A 9 0.11 -4.51 -14.64
CA ARG A 9 -0.86 -4.68 -13.56
C ARG A 9 -0.58 -5.98 -12.82
N LEU A 10 -0.54 -5.91 -11.49
CA LEU A 10 -0.44 -7.08 -10.63
C LEU A 10 -1.61 -8.03 -10.90
N SER A 11 -1.28 -9.32 -11.02
CA SER A 11 -2.25 -10.41 -11.01
C SER A 11 -2.93 -10.54 -9.64
N ASP A 12 -4.08 -11.21 -9.60
CA ASP A 12 -4.81 -11.43 -8.33
C ASP A 12 -3.96 -12.17 -7.30
N GLU A 13 -3.09 -13.09 -7.75
CA GLU A 13 -2.17 -13.80 -6.87
C GLU A 13 -1.11 -12.86 -6.28
N GLU A 14 -0.50 -12.00 -7.11
CA GLU A 14 0.47 -11.01 -6.64
C GLU A 14 -0.15 -10.01 -5.67
N VAL A 15 -1.41 -9.58 -5.93
CA VAL A 15 -2.15 -8.74 -4.99
C VAL A 15 -2.38 -9.46 -3.66
N ALA A 16 -2.80 -10.72 -3.67
CA ALA A 16 -3.01 -11.49 -2.44
C ALA A 16 -1.71 -11.69 -1.64
N GLN A 17 -0.62 -12.01 -2.33
CA GLN A 17 0.71 -12.14 -1.72
C GLN A 17 1.18 -10.82 -1.11
N MET A 18 1.00 -9.71 -1.84
CA MET A 18 1.29 -8.37 -1.35
C MET A 18 0.49 -8.10 -0.07
N MET A 19 -0.84 -8.24 -0.08
CA MET A 19 -1.67 -7.96 1.11
C MET A 19 -1.26 -8.78 2.33
N ASN A 20 -0.87 -10.04 2.15
CA ASN A 20 -0.35 -10.88 3.24
C ASN A 20 0.99 -10.38 3.80
N LEU A 21 1.88 -9.85 2.95
CA LEU A 21 3.11 -9.21 3.39
C LEU A 21 2.83 -7.91 4.15
N TRP A 22 1.91 -7.09 3.65
CA TRP A 22 1.51 -5.84 4.32
C TRP A 22 0.91 -6.09 5.70
N ARG A 23 0.05 -7.10 5.87
CA ARG A 23 -0.48 -7.46 7.20
C ARG A 23 0.65 -7.80 8.19
N ARG A 24 1.63 -8.60 7.76
CA ARG A 24 2.79 -8.96 8.60
C ARG A 24 3.66 -7.75 8.92
N TYR A 25 3.89 -6.89 7.94
CA TYR A 25 4.64 -5.65 8.12
C TYR A 25 3.95 -4.74 9.15
N CYS A 26 2.65 -4.49 9.00
CA CYS A 26 1.87 -3.68 9.94
C CYS A 26 1.90 -4.22 11.38
N ALA A 27 1.97 -5.55 11.53
CA ALA A 27 2.02 -6.21 12.83
C ALA A 27 3.39 -6.12 13.53
N HIS A 28 4.49 -6.08 12.78
CA HIS A 28 5.83 -6.29 13.33
C HIS A 28 6.79 -5.13 13.12
N GLU A 29 6.69 -4.44 11.99
CA GLU A 29 7.71 -3.47 11.56
C GLU A 29 7.20 -2.03 11.56
N LEU A 30 5.88 -1.82 11.68
CA LEU A 30 5.26 -0.50 11.55
C LEU A 30 5.85 0.54 12.52
N ASP A 31 6.11 0.16 13.78
CA ASP A 31 6.65 1.07 14.80
C ASP A 31 8.06 1.59 14.43
N GLN A 32 8.73 0.97 13.45
CA GLN A 32 10.04 1.37 12.95
C GLN A 32 9.93 2.25 11.69
N TRP A 33 8.80 2.21 10.98
CA TRP A 33 8.65 2.77 9.63
C TRP A 33 7.19 3.15 9.31
N GLU A 34 6.83 4.42 9.48
CA GLU A 34 5.43 4.89 9.34
C GLU A 34 5.20 5.80 8.12
N ALA A 35 6.27 6.33 7.52
CA ALA A 35 6.22 7.20 6.35
C ALA A 35 7.32 6.81 5.36
N LEU A 36 6.91 6.25 4.23
CA LEU A 36 7.82 5.80 3.17
C LEU A 36 7.61 6.65 1.92
N GLN A 37 8.70 6.86 1.17
CA GLN A 37 8.68 7.45 -0.15
C GLN A 37 9.34 6.47 -1.12
N THR A 38 8.75 6.29 -2.30
CA THR A 38 9.34 5.51 -3.38
C THR A 38 9.19 6.25 -4.70
N GLU A 39 10.20 6.15 -5.56
CA GLU A 39 10.18 6.77 -6.88
C GLU A 39 9.51 5.85 -7.89
N THR A 40 8.67 6.42 -8.76
CA THR A 40 8.04 5.71 -9.87
C THR A 40 8.31 6.44 -11.18
N PRO A 41 8.09 5.82 -12.35
CA PRO A 41 8.15 6.52 -13.64
C PRO A 41 7.20 7.73 -13.74
N TYR A 42 6.21 7.84 -12.85
CA TYR A 42 5.23 8.92 -12.81
C TYR A 42 5.50 9.94 -11.69
N GLY A 43 6.64 9.82 -10.99
CA GLY A 43 7.03 10.66 -9.86
C GLY A 43 6.98 9.93 -8.51
N PRO A 44 7.27 10.63 -7.41
CA PRO A 44 7.30 10.04 -6.08
C PRO A 44 5.91 9.65 -5.59
N VAL A 45 5.84 8.48 -4.96
CA VAL A 45 4.67 8.00 -4.21
C VAL A 45 5.02 8.00 -2.73
N PHE A 46 4.12 8.56 -1.93
CA PHE A 46 4.22 8.60 -0.48
C PHE A 46 3.24 7.62 0.13
N VAL A 47 3.74 6.74 0.98
CA VAL A 47 2.96 5.75 1.72
C VAL A 47 3.01 6.14 3.18
N PHE A 48 1.83 6.30 3.78
CA PHE A 48 1.68 6.53 5.21
C PHE A 48 0.86 5.41 5.83
N MET A 49 1.37 4.84 6.91
CA MET A 49 0.71 3.81 7.71
C MET A 49 0.72 4.24 9.16
N THR A 50 -0.34 3.95 9.89
CA THR A 50 -0.44 4.34 11.30
C THR A 50 -1.32 3.37 12.08
N ARG A 51 -1.01 3.18 13.37
CA ARG A 51 -1.83 2.40 14.30
C ARG A 51 -3.04 3.16 14.84
N SER A 52 -3.03 4.49 14.73
CA SER A 52 -4.08 5.36 15.25
C SER A 52 -4.64 6.21 14.13
N LEU A 53 -5.97 6.36 14.10
CA LEU A 53 -6.61 7.25 13.14
C LEU A 53 -6.05 8.68 13.31
N PRO A 54 -5.51 9.29 12.24
CA PRO A 54 -5.10 10.68 12.29
C PRO A 54 -6.26 11.59 12.67
N GLN A 55 -5.96 12.71 13.32
CA GLN A 55 -6.98 13.66 13.73
C GLN A 55 -7.81 14.13 12.51
N GLY A 56 -9.13 14.06 12.63
CA GLY A 56 -10.06 14.48 11.58
C GLY A 56 -10.30 13.44 10.49
N TRP A 57 -9.72 12.25 10.60
CA TRP A 57 -9.98 11.14 9.69
C TRP A 57 -11.02 10.20 10.29
N GLU A 58 -11.91 9.71 9.44
CA GLU A 58 -12.95 8.76 9.83
C GLU A 58 -12.55 7.34 9.41
N PRO A 59 -12.89 6.28 10.19
CA PRO A 59 -12.58 4.89 9.82
C PRO A 59 -13.09 4.53 8.43
N SER A 60 -14.24 5.08 8.00
CA SER A 60 -14.84 4.85 6.69
C SER A 60 -14.03 5.39 5.51
N MET A 61 -13.00 6.21 5.77
CA MET A 61 -12.05 6.67 4.75
C MET A 61 -11.08 5.56 4.32
N PHE A 62 -10.97 4.49 5.12
CA PHE A 62 -10.10 3.35 4.86
C PHE A 62 -10.89 2.18 4.30
N ARG A 63 -10.26 1.40 3.41
CA ARG A 63 -10.81 0.15 2.89
C ARG A 63 -10.12 -1.04 3.54
N GLU A 64 -10.90 -2.02 3.94
CA GLU A 64 -10.38 -3.33 4.35
C GLU A 64 -9.83 -4.07 3.13
N PHE A 65 -8.73 -4.79 3.33
CA PHE A 65 -8.12 -5.68 2.35
C PHE A 65 -7.80 -7.02 2.99
#